data_AF-A0A0A0KX04-F1
#
_entry.id   AF-A0A0A0KX04-F1
#
_cell.length_a   1.000
_cell.length_b   1.000
_cell.length_c   1.000
_cell.angle_alpha   90.00
_cell.angle_beta   90.00
_cell.angle_gamma   90.00
#
_symmetry.space_group_name_H-M   'P 1'
#
loop_
_entity.id
_entity.type
_entity.pdbx_description
1 polymer ?
#
loop_
_entity_poly.entity_id
_entity_poly.type
_entity_poly.pdbx_seq_one_letter_code
_entity_poly.pdbx_strand_id
1 'polypeptide(L)'
;MASEPISFAMKICQFLKMWVVLVVLLAFLLCNCDSLKECTNTPTQLGSHTFRYELLSSGNVTWKKELFSHYHLTPTDDFAWSNLLPRKMLKEENEYNWEMMYRQMKNKDGLRIPGGMLKEISLHDVRLDPNSLHGTAQTTNLKYLLMLDVDRLLWSFRKTAGLPTPGEPYVGWEKSDCELRGHFVG
;
A
#
# COMPACT_ATOMS: atom_id res chain seq x y z
N MET A 1 68.03 9.54 22.02
CA MET A 1 66.95 10.54 22.23
C MET A 1 66.43 10.97 20.85
N ALA A 2 65.69 10.11 20.15
CA ALA A 2 65.22 10.39 18.78
C ALA A 2 64.02 9.53 18.32
N SER A 3 63.20 9.01 19.24
CA SER A 3 62.04 8.16 18.91
C SER A 3 60.67 8.83 19.16
N GLU A 4 60.63 10.01 19.77
CA GLU A 4 59.37 10.68 20.10
C GLU A 4 58.64 11.38 18.94
N PRO A 5 59.29 11.99 17.92
CA PRO A 5 58.55 12.80 16.95
C PRO A 5 57.72 11.96 15.97
N ILE A 6 58.15 10.72 15.71
CA ILE A 6 57.48 9.81 14.77
C ILE A 6 56.17 9.26 15.38
N SER A 7 56.18 8.96 16.68
CA SER A 7 55.00 8.51 17.43
C SER A 7 53.92 9.60 17.50
N PHE A 8 54.34 10.86 17.69
CA PHE A 8 53.43 12.00 17.73
C PHE A 8 52.78 12.29 16.38
N ALA A 9 53.55 12.28 15.29
CA ALA A 9 53.05 12.45 13.93
C ALA A 9 52.06 11.34 13.53
N MET A 10 52.32 10.09 13.93
CA MET A 10 51.44 8.95 13.64
C MET A 10 50.11 9.05 14.40
N LYS A 11 50.12 9.51 15.66
CA LYS A 11 48.89 9.79 16.43
C LYS A 11 48.08 10.93 15.81
N ILE A 12 48.73 12.02 15.40
CA ILE A 12 48.05 13.13 14.70
C ILE A 12 47.38 12.65 13.42
N CYS A 13 48.07 11.82 12.62
CA CYS A 13 47.50 11.26 11.40
C CYS A 13 46.31 10.33 11.67
N GLN A 14 46.33 9.55 12.76
CA GLN A 14 45.19 8.72 13.19
C GLN A 14 44.00 9.57 13.65
N PHE A 15 44.24 10.65 14.40
CA PHE A 15 43.19 11.59 14.80
C PHE A 15 42.56 12.30 13.60
N LEU A 16 43.37 12.72 12.62
CA LEU A 16 42.88 13.30 11.36
C LEU A 16 42.00 12.32 10.57
N LYS A 17 42.41 11.05 10.45
CA LYS A 17 41.61 10.00 9.79
C LYS A 17 40.28 9.77 10.51
N MET A 18 40.30 9.70 11.84
CA MET A 18 39.09 9.52 12.65
C MET A 18 38.14 10.71 12.51
N TRP A 19 38.69 11.92 12.47
CA TRP A 19 37.91 13.14 12.30
C TRP A 19 37.27 13.23 10.91
N VAL A 20 38.01 12.84 9.85
CA VAL A 20 37.46 12.73 8.50
C VAL A 20 36.32 11.71 8.44
N VAL A 21 36.48 10.54 9.06
CA VAL A 21 35.41 9.51 9.12
C VAL A 21 34.20 10.04 9.90
N LEU A 22 34.41 10.74 11.01
CA LEU A 22 33.33 11.36 11.79
C LEU A 22 32.57 12.41 10.98
N VAL A 23 33.30 13.28 10.27
CA VAL A 23 32.71 14.32 9.39
C VAL A 23 31.94 13.68 8.25
N VAL A 24 32.46 12.61 7.64
CA VAL A 24 31.77 11.87 6.58
C VAL A 24 30.49 11.21 7.13
N LEU A 25 30.55 10.57 8.31
CA LEU A 25 29.38 9.97 8.95
C LEU A 25 28.31 11.02 9.32
N LEU A 26 28.73 12.17 9.87
CA LEU A 26 27.84 13.30 10.13
C LEU A 26 27.24 13.86 8.85
N ALA A 27 28.02 13.97 7.77
CA ALA A 27 27.52 14.38 6.47
C ALA A 27 26.50 13.39 5.89
N PHE A 28 26.72 12.07 6.05
CA PHE A 28 25.73 11.05 5.65
C PHE A 28 24.45 11.11 6.50
N LEU A 29 24.56 11.32 7.82
CA LEU A 29 23.41 11.47 8.70
C LEU A 29 22.59 12.74 8.40
N LEU A 30 23.27 13.83 8.01
CA LEU A 30 22.64 15.10 7.64
C LEU A 30 22.19 15.17 6.17
N CYS A 31 22.76 14.35 5.27
CA CYS A 31 22.37 14.24 3.86
C CYS A 31 21.23 13.26 3.60
N ASN A 32 20.71 12.57 4.62
CA ASN A 32 19.41 11.92 4.53
C ASN A 32 18.32 13.00 4.60
N CYS A 33 18.32 13.89 3.61
CA CYS A 33 17.13 14.60 3.23
C CYS A 33 16.30 13.56 2.48
N ASP A 34 15.54 12.78 3.24
CA ASP A 34 14.43 12.02 2.69
C ASP A 34 13.59 13.03 1.93
N SER A 35 13.78 13.07 0.61
CA SER A 35 12.78 13.60 -0.29
C SER A 35 11.62 12.63 -0.16
N LEU A 36 10.82 12.81 0.90
CA LEU A 36 9.48 12.28 1.01
C LEU A 36 8.85 12.62 -0.33
N LYS A 37 8.66 11.58 -1.14
CA LYS A 37 7.95 11.70 -2.41
C LYS A 37 6.57 12.19 -2.07
N GLU A 38 6.38 13.49 -2.19
CA GLU A 38 5.08 14.09 -2.05
C GLU A 38 4.23 13.54 -3.18
N CYS A 39 3.09 12.94 -2.82
CA CYS A 39 2.19 12.37 -3.80
C CYS A 39 1.73 13.53 -4.70
N THR A 40 2.15 13.54 -5.97
CA THR A 40 1.76 14.57 -6.94
C THR A 40 0.31 14.45 -7.39
N ASN A 41 -0.40 13.41 -6.93
CA ASN A 41 -1.83 13.28 -7.12
C ASN A 41 -2.48 14.22 -6.10
N THR A 42 -3.23 15.21 -6.56
CA THR A 42 -4.14 15.98 -5.71
C THR A 42 -5.45 15.19 -5.60
N PRO A 43 -5.65 14.38 -4.54
CA PRO A 43 -6.90 13.65 -4.39
C PRO A 43 -8.04 14.67 -4.26
N THR A 44 -9.15 14.41 -4.96
CA THR A 44 -10.38 15.16 -4.73
C THR A 44 -10.86 14.93 -3.29
N GLN A 45 -11.71 15.81 -2.76
CA GLN A 45 -12.28 15.60 -1.42
C GLN A 45 -12.98 14.23 -1.30
N LEU A 46 -13.63 13.78 -2.37
CA LEU A 46 -14.24 12.44 -2.49
C LEU A 46 -13.25 11.28 -2.67
N GLY A 47 -11.95 11.53 -2.80
CA GLY A 47 -10.91 10.50 -2.77
C GLY A 47 -10.54 10.08 -1.34
N SER A 48 -10.90 10.88 -0.33
CA SER A 48 -10.67 10.55 1.08
C SER A 48 -11.77 9.65 1.62
N HIS A 49 -11.42 8.44 2.05
CA HIS A 49 -12.34 7.51 2.71
C HIS A 49 -12.97 8.09 3.99
N THR A 50 -12.24 8.94 4.72
CA THR A 50 -12.76 9.62 5.90
C THR A 50 -13.85 10.62 5.51
N PHE A 51 -13.59 11.46 4.51
CA PHE A 51 -14.58 12.43 4.03
C PHE A 51 -15.81 11.76 3.45
N ARG A 52 -15.63 10.67 2.69
CA ARG A 52 -16.75 9.87 2.16
C ARG A 52 -17.59 9.25 3.26
N TYR A 53 -16.96 8.70 4.30
CA TYR A 53 -17.69 8.16 5.45
C TYR A 53 -18.51 9.24 6.16
N GLU A 54 -17.91 10.41 6.45
CA GLU A 54 -18.63 11.56 7.05
C GLU A 54 -19.80 12.02 6.17
N LEU A 55 -19.57 12.13 4.87
CA LEU A 55 -20.60 12.48 3.91
C LEU A 55 -21.76 11.47 3.93
N LEU A 56 -21.46 10.17 3.86
CA LEU A 56 -22.45 9.09 3.83
C LEU A 56 -23.21 8.93 5.15
N SER A 57 -22.53 9.11 6.28
CA SER A 57 -23.13 9.01 7.62
C SER A 57 -23.92 10.25 8.02
N SER A 58 -23.69 11.40 7.36
CA SER A 58 -24.42 12.64 7.67
C SER A 58 -25.94 12.54 7.42
N GLY A 59 -26.74 13.18 8.27
CA GLY A 59 -28.19 13.30 8.07
C GLY A 59 -28.59 14.40 7.06
N ASN A 60 -27.63 15.16 6.54
CA ASN A 60 -27.88 16.34 5.71
C ASN A 60 -28.09 15.96 4.23
N VAL A 61 -29.34 15.78 3.83
CA VAL A 61 -29.73 15.34 2.48
C VAL A 61 -29.35 16.37 1.40
N THR A 62 -29.45 17.67 1.72
CA THR A 62 -29.11 18.75 0.76
C THR A 62 -27.61 18.72 0.45
N TRP A 63 -26.77 18.64 1.48
CA TRP A 63 -25.32 18.57 1.34
C TRP A 63 -24.87 17.34 0.56
N LYS A 64 -25.47 16.16 0.85
CA LYS A 64 -25.26 14.94 0.06
C LYS A 64 -25.60 15.16 -1.41
N LYS A 65 -26.78 15.73 -1.71
CA LYS A 65 -27.24 15.94 -3.08
C LYS A 65 -26.37 16.94 -3.84
N GLU A 66 -25.95 18.02 -3.19
CA GLU A 66 -25.04 19.01 -3.75
C GLU A 66 -23.69 18.38 -4.09
N LEU A 67 -23.04 17.72 -3.12
CA LEU A 67 -21.77 17.03 -3.37
C LEU A 67 -21.90 15.96 -4.45
N PHE A 68 -22.92 15.11 -4.39
CA PHE A 68 -23.13 14.08 -5.42
C PHE A 68 -23.51 14.63 -6.79
N SER A 69 -24.01 15.86 -6.89
CA SER A 69 -24.24 16.52 -8.19
C SER A 69 -22.95 17.01 -8.85
N HIS A 70 -21.93 17.32 -8.06
CA HIS A 70 -20.63 17.79 -8.56
C HIS A 70 -19.70 16.66 -9.00
N TYR A 71 -19.91 15.43 -8.54
CA TYR A 71 -19.04 14.30 -8.82
C TYR A 71 -19.81 13.17 -9.51
N HIS A 72 -19.30 12.69 -10.64
CA HIS A 72 -19.77 11.43 -11.24
C HIS A 72 -19.31 10.27 -10.35
N LEU A 73 -20.22 9.73 -9.54
CA LEU A 73 -19.93 8.91 -8.36
C LEU A 73 -19.34 7.51 -8.59
N THR A 74 -19.01 7.18 -9.81
CA THR A 74 -18.11 6.08 -10.10
C THR A 74 -17.34 6.55 -11.32
N PRO A 75 -16.13 7.09 -11.17
CA PRO A 75 -15.19 6.88 -12.25
C PRO A 75 -15.17 5.36 -12.42
N THR A 76 -15.53 4.88 -13.61
CA THR A 76 -15.28 3.49 -13.98
C THR A 76 -13.84 3.21 -13.56
N ASP A 77 -13.54 2.03 -13.01
CA ASP A 77 -12.18 1.65 -12.60
C ASP A 77 -11.15 2.20 -13.61
N ASP A 78 -11.43 2.04 -14.90
CA ASP A 78 -10.75 2.65 -16.06
C ASP A 78 -10.35 4.15 -15.91
N PHE A 79 -11.24 5.05 -15.49
CA PHE A 79 -10.96 6.47 -15.29
C PHE A 79 -10.10 6.73 -14.03
N ALA A 80 -10.27 5.95 -12.97
CA ALA A 80 -9.43 6.09 -11.78
C ALA A 80 -7.98 5.66 -12.10
N TRP A 81 -7.80 4.61 -12.91
CA TRP A 81 -6.49 4.12 -13.33
C TRP A 81 -5.83 4.97 -14.43
N SER A 82 -6.58 5.55 -15.37
CA SER A 82 -6.00 6.43 -16.40
C SER A 82 -5.34 7.66 -15.78
N ASN A 83 -5.90 8.20 -14.70
CA ASN A 83 -5.34 9.33 -13.97
C ASN A 83 -4.06 9.01 -13.17
N LEU A 84 -3.77 7.73 -12.92
CA LEU A 84 -2.54 7.29 -12.23
C LEU A 84 -1.35 7.09 -13.18
N LEU A 85 -1.57 7.18 -14.49
CA LEU A 85 -0.51 7.02 -15.48
C LEU A 85 0.42 8.25 -15.44
N PRO A 86 1.74 8.05 -15.28
CA PRO A 86 2.69 9.15 -15.38
C PRO A 86 2.62 9.76 -16.79
N ARG A 87 2.04 10.97 -16.89
CA ARG A 87 1.85 11.75 -18.13
C ARG A 87 3.11 11.93 -18.99
N LYS A 88 4.30 11.65 -18.43
CA LYS A 88 5.60 11.74 -19.10
C LYS A 88 6.05 10.47 -19.83
N MET A 89 5.39 9.32 -19.64
CA MET A 89 5.82 8.05 -20.25
C MET A 89 5.02 7.63 -21.50
N LEU A 90 3.86 8.21 -21.76
CA LEU A 90 3.01 7.82 -22.89
C LEU A 90 2.83 9.02 -23.84
N LYS A 91 3.22 8.85 -25.11
CA LYS A 91 2.68 9.66 -26.21
C LYS A 91 1.17 9.37 -26.30
N GLU A 92 0.34 10.35 -26.68
CA GLU A 92 -1.13 10.19 -26.78
C GLU A 92 -1.57 8.94 -27.54
N GLU A 93 -0.83 8.54 -28.58
CA GLU A 93 -1.10 7.31 -29.35
C GLU A 93 -0.95 6.00 -28.53
N ASN A 94 -0.07 6.00 -27.52
CA ASN A 94 0.17 4.84 -26.65
C ASN A 94 -0.81 4.75 -25.47
N GLU A 95 -1.48 5.84 -25.12
CA GLU A 95 -2.49 5.88 -24.04
C GLU A 95 -3.74 5.10 -24.46
N TYR A 96 -4.22 5.30 -25.69
CA TYR A 96 -5.32 4.53 -26.28
C TYR A 96 -5.02 3.02 -26.35
N ASN A 97 -3.78 2.66 -26.69
CA ASN A 97 -3.33 1.26 -26.78
C ASN A 97 -3.37 0.55 -25.41
N TRP A 98 -2.91 1.23 -24.35
CA TRP A 98 -2.92 0.68 -23.00
C TRP A 98 -4.33 0.50 -22.45
N GLU A 99 -5.23 1.48 -22.62
CA GLU A 99 -6.62 1.38 -22.16
C GLU A 99 -7.36 0.21 -22.83
N MET A 100 -7.13 -0.01 -24.12
CA MET A 100 -7.71 -1.12 -24.87
C MET A 100 -7.19 -2.47 -24.38
N MET A 101 -5.88 -2.57 -24.12
CA MET A 101 -5.27 -3.79 -23.59
C MET A 101 -5.74 -4.10 -22.15
N TYR A 102 -5.88 -3.09 -21.30
CA TYR A 102 -6.37 -3.25 -19.93
C TYR A 102 -7.83 -3.71 -19.89
N ARG A 103 -8.71 -3.08 -20.70
CA ARG A 103 -10.10 -3.55 -20.86
C ARG A 103 -10.16 -4.99 -21.37
N GLN A 104 -9.28 -5.37 -22.28
CA GLN A 104 -9.18 -6.74 -22.80
C GLN A 104 -8.73 -7.74 -21.71
N MET A 105 -7.84 -7.33 -20.80
CA MET A 105 -7.43 -8.15 -19.65
C MET A 105 -8.53 -8.30 -18.59
N LYS A 106 -9.31 -7.24 -18.33
CA LYS A 106 -10.42 -7.24 -17.37
C LYS A 106 -11.66 -7.99 -17.89
N ASN A 107 -11.94 -7.92 -19.19
CA ASN A 107 -13.03 -8.64 -19.86
C ASN A 107 -12.68 -10.13 -20.11
N LYS A 108 -12.17 -10.81 -19.08
CA LYS A 108 -11.65 -12.18 -19.13
C LYS A 108 -12.71 -13.25 -19.39
N ASP A 109 -13.99 -12.92 -19.39
CA ASP A 109 -15.05 -13.85 -19.82
C ASP A 109 -15.11 -14.04 -21.35
N GLY A 110 -14.46 -13.17 -22.13
CA GLY A 110 -14.50 -13.22 -23.60
C GLY A 110 -13.18 -13.59 -24.29
N LEU A 111 -12.04 -13.54 -23.59
CA LEU A 111 -10.74 -13.78 -24.22
C LEU A 111 -10.44 -15.28 -24.26
N ARG A 112 -10.97 -15.97 -25.29
CA ARG A 112 -10.43 -17.25 -25.73
C ARG A 112 -9.04 -17.03 -26.30
N ILE A 113 -8.03 -16.94 -25.44
CA ILE A 113 -6.63 -17.05 -25.84
C ILE A 113 -6.48 -18.42 -26.51
N PRO A 114 -6.18 -18.51 -27.82
CA PRO A 114 -5.98 -19.79 -28.48
C PRO A 114 -4.64 -20.34 -28.01
N GLY A 115 -4.65 -21.05 -26.89
CA GLY A 115 -3.41 -21.53 -26.25
C GLY A 115 -3.63 -21.98 -24.81
N GLY A 116 -4.38 -23.06 -24.62
CA GLY A 116 -4.41 -23.80 -23.35
C GLY A 116 -3.09 -24.54 -23.08
N MET A 117 -1.97 -23.82 -23.09
CA MET A 117 -0.62 -24.38 -22.98
C MET A 117 -0.14 -24.45 -21.53
N LEU A 118 -0.65 -23.58 -20.65
CA LEU A 118 -0.32 -23.60 -19.22
C LEU A 118 -1.61 -23.64 -18.40
N LYS A 119 -1.63 -24.52 -17.40
CA LYS A 119 -2.71 -24.63 -16.43
C LYS A 119 -2.16 -24.22 -15.07
N GLU A 120 -2.98 -23.52 -14.30
CA GLU A 120 -2.69 -23.29 -12.89
C GLU A 120 -2.58 -24.63 -12.17
N ILE A 121 -1.67 -24.71 -11.20
CA ILE A 121 -1.49 -25.89 -10.36
C ILE A 121 -2.19 -25.61 -9.04
N SER A 122 -2.96 -26.57 -8.55
CA SER A 122 -3.61 -26.47 -7.24
C SER A 122 -2.57 -26.30 -6.14
N LEU A 123 -2.82 -25.40 -5.18
CA LEU A 123 -1.96 -25.24 -4.01
C LEU A 123 -1.85 -26.53 -3.17
N HIS A 124 -2.80 -27.47 -3.31
CA HIS A 124 -2.74 -28.77 -2.63
C HIS A 124 -1.65 -29.68 -3.21
N ASP A 125 -1.28 -29.48 -4.48
CA ASP A 125 -0.27 -30.26 -5.20
C ASP A 125 1.14 -29.68 -5.04
N VAL A 126 1.28 -28.54 -4.37
CA VAL A 126 2.54 -27.84 -4.15
C VAL A 126 2.85 -27.78 -2.66
N ARG A 127 3.98 -28.39 -2.25
CA ARG A 127 4.49 -28.29 -0.88
C ARG A 127 5.78 -27.47 -0.89
N LEU A 128 5.77 -26.38 -0.12
CA LEU A 128 6.96 -25.59 0.13
C LEU A 128 7.86 -26.33 1.12
N ASP A 129 9.17 -26.29 0.88
CA ASP A 129 10.15 -26.79 1.85
C ASP A 129 10.07 -25.92 3.13
N PRO A 130 9.81 -26.51 4.32
CA PRO A 130 9.72 -25.78 5.58
C PRO A 130 10.96 -24.94 5.91
N ASN A 131 12.15 -25.36 5.47
CA ASN A 131 13.41 -24.67 5.74
C ASN A 131 13.72 -23.57 4.70
N SER A 132 12.90 -23.45 3.65
CA SER A 132 13.05 -22.37 2.67
C SER A 132 12.54 -21.03 3.20
N LEU A 133 12.96 -19.94 2.56
CA LEU A 133 12.44 -18.60 2.82
C LEU A 133 10.90 -18.56 2.70
N HIS A 134 10.35 -19.22 1.68
CA HIS A 134 8.91 -19.25 1.44
C HIS A 134 8.16 -20.10 2.49
N GLY A 135 8.73 -21.22 2.94
CA GLY A 135 8.16 -22.02 4.04
C GLY A 135 8.12 -21.24 5.36
N THR A 136 9.17 -20.46 5.63
CA THR A 136 9.23 -19.56 6.79
C THR A 136 8.16 -18.46 6.70
N ALA A 137 8.02 -17.84 5.52
CA ALA A 137 7.00 -16.82 5.27
C ALA A 137 5.57 -17.38 5.41
N GLN A 138 5.30 -18.56 4.85
CA GLN A 138 4.01 -19.25 4.99
C GLN A 138 3.67 -19.51 6.47
N THR A 139 4.64 -20.00 7.24
CA THR A 139 4.45 -20.30 8.67
C THR A 139 4.22 -19.03 9.48
N THR A 140 4.97 -17.95 9.19
CA THR A 140 4.79 -16.65 9.84
C THR A 140 3.40 -16.08 9.54
N ASN A 141 2.97 -16.14 8.28
CA ASN A 141 1.65 -15.67 7.88
C ASN A 141 0.53 -16.49 8.55
N LEU A 142 0.67 -17.82 8.61
CA LEU A 142 -0.28 -18.69 9.32
C LEU A 142 -0.40 -18.29 10.80
N LYS A 143 0.72 -18.07 11.49
CA LYS A 143 0.72 -17.63 12.89
C LYS A 143 0.02 -16.29 13.05
N TYR A 144 0.29 -15.33 12.16
CA TYR A 144 -0.37 -14.03 12.18
C TYR A 144 -1.90 -14.16 12.03
N LEU A 145 -2.38 -14.95 11.06
CA LEU A 145 -3.80 -15.17 10.83
C LEU A 145 -4.49 -15.80 12.05
N LEU A 146 -3.82 -16.75 12.71
CA LEU A 146 -4.33 -17.40 13.93
C LEU A 146 -4.31 -16.52 15.18
N MET A 147 -3.57 -15.39 15.16
CA MET A 147 -3.59 -14.41 16.25
C MET A 147 -4.79 -13.45 16.18
N LEU A 148 -5.49 -13.39 15.05
CA LEU A 148 -6.61 -12.47 14.86
C LEU A 148 -7.87 -12.98 15.57
N ASP A 149 -8.56 -12.06 16.25
CA ASP A 149 -9.82 -12.32 16.95
C ASP A 149 -10.99 -12.26 15.96
N VAL A 150 -11.59 -13.41 15.70
CA VAL A 150 -12.69 -13.58 14.74
C VAL A 150 -13.91 -12.74 15.10
N ASP A 151 -14.22 -12.54 16.39
CA ASP A 151 -15.39 -11.76 16.80
C ASP A 151 -15.21 -10.28 16.46
N ARG A 152 -13.98 -9.78 16.58
CA ARG A 152 -13.63 -8.40 16.21
C ARG A 152 -13.56 -8.21 14.70
N LEU A 153 -13.06 -9.21 13.95
CA LEU A 153 -13.07 -9.19 12.49
C LEU A 153 -14.50 -9.15 11.92
N LEU A 154 -15.42 -9.94 12.50
CA LEU A 154 -16.80 -10.00 12.05
C LEU A 154 -17.70 -8.89 12.62
N TRP A 155 -17.15 -8.01 13.46
CA TRP A 155 -17.91 -6.98 14.17
C TRP A 155 -18.71 -6.10 13.21
N SER A 156 -18.06 -5.58 12.15
CA SER A 156 -18.68 -4.67 11.18
C SER A 156 -19.80 -5.33 10.38
N PHE A 157 -19.65 -6.61 10.03
CA PHE A 157 -20.65 -7.40 9.33
C PHE A 157 -21.89 -7.63 10.21
N ARG A 158 -21.67 -8.08 11.44
CA ARG A 158 -22.74 -8.29 12.43
C ARG A 158 -23.49 -6.99 12.72
N LYS A 159 -22.77 -5.87 12.89
CA LYS A 159 -23.37 -4.56 13.15
C LYS A 159 -24.26 -4.10 12.01
N THR A 160 -23.79 -4.26 10.79
CA THR A 160 -24.52 -3.88 9.57
C THR A 160 -25.75 -4.76 9.35
N ALA A 161 -25.67 -6.04 9.71
CA ALA A 161 -26.79 -6.98 9.64
C ALA A 161 -27.80 -6.84 10.81
N GLY A 162 -27.58 -5.94 11.76
CA GLY A 162 -28.43 -5.79 12.96
C GLY A 162 -28.36 -6.98 13.93
N LEU A 163 -27.27 -7.76 13.89
CA LEU A 163 -27.04 -8.91 14.75
C LEU A 163 -26.31 -8.51 16.05
N PRO A 164 -26.32 -9.36 17.10
CA PRO A 164 -25.49 -9.15 18.28
C PRO A 164 -24.00 -9.02 17.92
N THR A 165 -23.37 -7.94 18.38
CA THR A 165 -21.97 -7.60 18.11
C THR A 165 -21.17 -7.64 19.42
N PRO A 166 -20.65 -8.80 19.85
CA PRO A 166 -19.79 -8.87 21.03
C PRO A 166 -18.48 -8.14 20.77
N GLY A 167 -17.95 -7.49 21.82
CA GLY A 167 -16.67 -6.79 21.77
C GLY A 167 -16.67 -5.49 20.96
N GLU A 168 -15.48 -5.12 20.51
CA GLU A 168 -15.17 -3.84 19.86
C GLU A 168 -14.50 -4.12 18.49
N PRO A 169 -14.75 -3.27 17.47
CA PRO A 169 -14.08 -3.43 16.18
C PRO A 169 -12.56 -3.30 16.31
N TYR A 170 -11.83 -3.76 15.29
CA TYR A 170 -10.43 -3.43 15.16
C TYR A 170 -10.22 -1.93 14.87
N VAL A 171 -8.98 -1.46 15.04
CA VAL A 171 -8.61 -0.06 14.83
C VAL A 171 -8.13 0.17 13.37
N GLY A 172 -7.63 1.37 13.08
CA GLY A 172 -7.16 1.71 11.74
C GLY A 172 -8.30 1.69 10.71
N TRP A 173 -8.13 0.92 9.64
CA TRP A 173 -9.10 0.80 8.55
C TRP A 173 -10.33 -0.05 8.90
N GLU A 174 -10.28 -0.79 10.01
CA GLU A 174 -11.40 -1.61 10.50
C GLU A 174 -12.25 -0.92 11.57
N LYS A 175 -11.97 0.36 11.88
CA LYS A 175 -12.79 1.12 12.82
C LYS A 175 -14.23 1.21 12.34
N SER A 176 -15.17 1.31 13.28
CA SER A 176 -16.61 1.44 13.00
C SER A 176 -16.95 2.67 12.17
N ASP A 177 -16.13 3.72 12.25
CA ASP A 177 -16.26 4.98 11.53
C ASP A 177 -15.45 5.07 10.23
N CYS A 178 -14.92 3.94 9.73
CA CYS A 178 -14.16 3.91 8.49
C CYS A 178 -14.99 3.33 7.33
N GLU A 179 -14.90 3.94 6.14
CA GLU A 179 -15.53 3.39 4.92
C GLU A 179 -14.93 2.03 4.51
N LEU A 180 -13.66 1.77 4.86
CA LEU A 180 -12.93 0.55 4.48
C LEU A 180 -13.17 -0.66 5.39
N ARG A 181 -13.96 -0.50 6.45
CA ARG A 181 -14.23 -1.59 7.40
C ARG A 181 -14.81 -2.82 6.69
N GLY A 182 -14.31 -4.00 7.03
CA GLY A 182 -14.66 -5.27 6.40
C GLY A 182 -13.81 -5.62 5.18
N HIS A 183 -13.04 -4.70 4.59
CA HIS A 183 -12.18 -4.99 3.44
C HIS A 183 -11.02 -5.93 3.79
N PHE A 184 -10.49 -5.86 5.01
CA PHE A 184 -9.43 -6.76 5.43
C PHE A 184 -9.90 -8.21 5.58
N VAL A 185 -11.19 -8.40 5.90
CA VAL A 185 -11.78 -9.70 6.26
C VAL A 185 -12.41 -10.41 5.06
N GLY A 186 -13.05 -9.65 4.15
CA GLY A 186 -13.77 -10.18 2.99
C GLY A 186 -12.90 -10.30 1.75
#